data_AF-A0A367IKK0-F1
#
_entry.id   AF-A0A367IKK0-F1
#
_cell.length_a   1.000
_cell.length_b   1.000
_cell.length_c   1.000
_cell.angle_alpha   90.00
_cell.angle_beta   90.00
_cell.angle_gamma   90.00
#
_symmetry.space_group_name_H-M   'P 1'
#
loop_
_entity.id
_entity.type
_entity.pdbx_description
1 polymer ?
#
loop_
_entity_poly.entity_id
_entity_poly.type
_entity_poly.pdbx_seq_one_letter_code
_entity_poly.pdbx_strand_id
1 'polypeptide(L)'
;GRHCQLVMGPAGSGKSTYCATMMTHCQTAGRKVHLVNLDPAAENFEYEPTIDIRELITLEDVMEELDYGPNGGLIYCLEFLMNNIDWLEEEIGTYDDDYLIFDCPGQIELYTHFPIMRRLCETLGRLNMSVCGVYCLESQFIEDKSKYFSGVLSAMSAMVNLEIPHINVMTKMDLIEGDYGNRRPEEEEEDEEDDEETAAEKKRRRQKRRRRMMEKAMLDREMDRYLEPDPLLMSEEAEVVLNGEEPSPGSKRFQALNQAIVQLIDDYSMVRFIPLNITDEDSVEYVLSHVDNSMQYGEDLEPK
;
A
#
# COMPACT_ATOMS: atom_id res chain seq x y z
N GLY A 1 7.89 -20.31 11.96
CA GLY A 1 8.98 -19.40 11.50
C GLY A 1 8.65 -17.98 11.92
N ARG A 2 9.60 -17.03 11.92
CA ARG A 2 9.29 -15.62 12.22
C ARG A 2 8.93 -14.91 10.92
N HIS A 3 7.86 -14.13 10.92
CA HIS A 3 7.37 -13.43 9.72
C HIS A 3 7.18 -11.95 10.04
N CYS A 4 7.53 -11.07 9.10
CA CYS A 4 7.28 -9.65 9.30
C CYS A 4 6.84 -8.89 8.05
N GLN A 5 5.89 -7.99 8.28
CA GLN A 5 5.50 -6.97 7.33
C GLN A 5 6.34 -5.72 7.57
N LEU A 6 6.99 -5.21 6.52
CA LEU A 6 7.63 -3.90 6.52
C LEU A 6 6.70 -2.90 5.83
N VAL A 7 5.92 -2.14 6.61
CA VAL A 7 4.91 -1.21 6.10
C VAL A 7 5.56 0.13 5.76
N MET A 8 5.53 0.47 4.49
CA MET A 8 6.23 1.62 3.91
C MET A 8 5.32 2.39 2.95
N GLY A 9 5.77 3.58 2.52
CA GLY A 9 5.02 4.44 1.61
C GLY A 9 5.03 5.90 2.05
N PRO A 10 4.56 6.82 1.18
CA PRO A 10 4.64 8.26 1.42
C PRO A 10 3.99 8.71 2.73
N ALA A 11 4.41 9.85 3.27
CA ALA A 11 3.73 10.49 4.39
C ALA A 11 2.25 10.71 4.06
N GLY A 12 1.35 10.40 5.00
CA GLY A 12 -0.09 10.51 4.79
C GLY A 12 -0.76 9.34 4.06
N SER A 13 -0.01 8.35 3.56
CA SER A 13 -0.56 7.16 2.87
C SER A 13 -1.35 6.20 3.76
N GLY A 14 -1.41 6.42 5.09
CA GLY A 14 -2.18 5.58 6.02
C GLY A 14 -1.45 4.34 6.56
N LYS A 15 -0.11 4.35 6.62
CA LYS A 15 0.71 3.25 7.19
C LYS A 15 0.32 2.89 8.62
N SER A 16 0.32 3.85 9.54
CA SER A 16 -0.03 3.58 10.94
C SER A 16 -1.47 3.08 11.11
N THR A 17 -2.41 3.61 10.30
CA THR A 17 -3.80 3.11 10.25
C THR A 17 -3.90 1.70 9.71
N TYR A 18 -3.13 1.37 8.65
CA TYR A 18 -2.98 0.01 8.15
C TYR A 18 -2.48 -0.94 9.24
N CYS A 19 -1.42 -0.55 9.95
CA CYS A 19 -0.84 -1.33 11.04
C CYS A 19 -1.87 -1.59 12.15
N ALA A 20 -2.57 -0.56 12.61
CA ALA A 20 -3.61 -0.68 13.64
C ALA A 20 -4.78 -1.59 13.19
N THR A 21 -5.21 -1.46 11.93
CA THR A 21 -6.28 -2.28 11.35
C THR A 21 -5.86 -3.76 11.28
N MET A 22 -4.65 -4.03 10.75
CA MET A 22 -4.12 -5.39 10.65
C MET A 22 -3.89 -6.04 12.02
N MET A 23 -3.39 -5.28 13.00
CA MET A 23 -3.25 -5.72 14.39
C MET A 23 -4.60 -6.16 14.97
N THR A 24 -5.62 -5.31 14.85
CA THR A 24 -6.97 -5.57 15.38
C THR A 24 -7.59 -6.81 14.72
N HIS A 25 -7.47 -6.91 13.39
CA HIS A 25 -7.99 -8.02 12.62
C HIS A 25 -7.33 -9.34 13.00
N CYS A 26 -5.99 -9.37 13.04
CA CYS A 26 -5.23 -10.56 13.42
C CYS A 26 -5.53 -11.01 14.86
N GLN A 27 -5.65 -10.08 15.80
CA GLN A 27 -5.97 -10.39 17.20
C GLN A 27 -7.38 -10.96 17.36
N THR A 28 -8.34 -10.43 16.59
CA THR A 28 -9.70 -10.95 16.54
C THR A 28 -9.75 -12.37 15.97
N ALA A 29 -8.89 -12.66 14.98
CA ALA A 29 -8.66 -13.99 14.44
C ALA A 29 -7.83 -14.92 15.37
N GLY A 30 -7.41 -14.45 16.55
CA GLY A 30 -6.64 -15.23 17.52
C GLY A 30 -5.15 -15.38 17.19
N ARG A 31 -4.62 -14.59 16.24
CA ARG A 31 -3.20 -14.56 15.89
C ARG A 31 -2.44 -13.65 16.85
N LYS A 32 -1.25 -14.10 17.26
CA LYS A 32 -0.34 -13.29 18.06
C LYS A 32 0.51 -12.42 17.13
N VAL A 33 0.31 -11.11 17.23
CA VAL A 33 0.97 -10.12 16.38
C VAL A 33 1.50 -9.01 17.27
N HIS A 34 2.70 -8.52 16.95
CA HIS A 34 3.34 -7.41 17.65
C HIS A 34 3.64 -6.26 16.69
N LEU A 35 3.39 -5.04 17.17
CA LEU A 35 3.68 -3.82 16.44
C LEU A 35 5.07 -3.31 16.80
N VAL A 36 5.88 -3.01 15.79
CA VAL A 36 7.19 -2.37 15.93
C VAL A 36 7.11 -0.98 15.31
N ASN A 37 7.26 0.06 16.11
CA ASN A 37 7.37 1.43 15.61
C ASN A 37 8.83 1.73 15.24
N LEU A 38 9.06 2.09 13.97
CA LEU A 38 10.35 2.59 13.48
C LEU A 38 10.31 4.08 13.10
N ASP A 39 9.20 4.78 13.34
CA ASP A 39 9.12 6.24 13.16
C ASP A 39 9.49 6.98 14.45
N PRO A 40 10.69 7.57 14.55
CA PRO A 40 11.12 8.31 15.74
C PRO A 40 10.45 9.68 15.87
N ALA A 41 9.66 10.10 14.87
CA ALA A 41 8.85 11.32 14.89
C ALA A 41 7.37 11.06 15.24
N ALA A 42 6.99 9.81 15.49
CA ALA A 42 5.60 9.47 15.78
C ALA A 42 5.16 10.02 17.16
N GLU A 43 4.05 10.75 17.18
CA GLU A 43 3.51 11.37 18.40
C GLU A 43 2.39 10.55 19.03
N ASN A 44 1.47 10.02 18.21
CA ASN A 44 0.23 9.39 18.66
C ASN A 44 0.08 8.00 18.03
N PHE A 45 -0.37 7.04 18.83
CA PHE A 45 -0.65 5.67 18.39
C PHE A 45 -2.08 5.28 18.76
N GLU A 46 -2.80 4.70 17.82
CA GLU A 46 -4.08 4.04 18.10
C GLU A 46 -3.85 2.67 18.79
N TYR A 47 -2.74 2.02 18.46
CA TYR A 47 -2.30 0.77 19.05
C TYR A 47 -0.90 0.94 19.62
N GLU A 48 -0.71 0.66 20.91
CA GLU A 48 0.60 0.84 21.57
C GLU A 48 1.64 -0.13 20.99
N PRO A 49 2.78 0.38 20.46
CA PRO A 49 3.81 -0.48 19.90
C PRO A 49 4.44 -1.35 20.99
N THR A 50 4.71 -2.61 20.66
CA THR A 50 5.43 -3.54 21.54
C THR A 50 6.92 -3.22 21.60
N ILE A 51 7.47 -2.75 20.48
CA ILE A 51 8.85 -2.28 20.35
C ILE A 51 8.79 -0.90 19.73
N ASP A 52 9.44 0.08 20.36
CA ASP A 52 9.38 1.47 19.92
C ASP A 52 10.77 2.08 19.81
N ILE A 53 11.17 2.48 18.60
CA ILE A 53 12.46 3.14 18.35
C ILE A 53 12.67 4.38 19.24
N ARG A 54 11.60 5.04 19.69
CA ARG A 54 11.67 6.22 20.55
C ARG A 54 12.27 5.93 21.93
N GLU A 55 12.29 4.66 22.37
CA GLU A 55 13.00 4.25 23.58
C GLU A 55 14.53 4.21 23.38
N LEU A 56 14.98 4.07 22.14
CA LEU A 56 16.39 4.14 21.76
C LEU A 56 16.81 5.56 21.39
N ILE A 57 16.04 6.23 20.52
CA ILE A 57 16.34 7.57 20.00
C ILE A 57 15.08 8.25 19.44
N THR A 58 14.87 9.52 19.78
CA THR A 58 13.76 10.32 19.23
C THR A 58 14.28 11.34 18.20
N LEU A 59 13.40 11.78 17.29
CA LEU A 59 13.75 12.83 16.34
C LEU A 59 13.96 14.18 17.06
N GLU A 60 13.17 14.45 18.10
CA GLU A 60 13.24 15.69 18.89
C GLU A 60 14.61 15.85 19.54
N ASP A 61 15.11 14.83 20.26
CA ASP A 61 16.41 14.87 20.92
C ASP A 61 17.55 15.11 19.91
N VAL A 62 17.48 14.48 18.75
CA VAL A 62 18.49 14.64 17.69
C VAL A 62 18.49 16.06 17.12
N MET A 63 17.31 16.64 16.90
CA MET A 63 17.20 18.01 16.40
C MET A 63 17.72 19.03 17.43
N GLU A 64 17.43 18.83 18.72
CA GLU A 64 17.86 19.72 19.80
C GLU A 64 19.36 19.61 20.11
N GLU A 65 19.91 18.40 20.16
CA GLU A 65 21.29 18.17 20.57
C GLU A 65 22.32 18.30 19.43
N LEU A 66 21.94 17.92 18.20
CA LEU A 66 22.87 17.84 17.05
C LEU A 66 22.66 18.94 16.00
N ASP A 67 21.70 19.86 16.20
CA ASP A 67 21.38 20.97 15.28
C ASP A 67 21.04 20.48 13.86
N TYR A 68 20.38 19.31 13.78
CA TYR A 68 19.90 18.75 12.52
C TYR A 68 18.49 19.24 12.20
N GLY A 69 18.20 19.40 10.91
CA GLY A 69 16.83 19.59 10.42
C GLY A 69 16.04 18.26 10.41
N PRO A 70 14.71 18.28 10.29
CA PRO A 70 13.85 17.10 10.46
C PRO A 70 14.24 15.89 9.59
N ASN A 71 14.52 16.10 8.30
CA ASN A 71 14.91 15.01 7.40
C ASN A 71 16.31 14.46 7.72
N GLY A 72 17.25 15.33 8.09
CA GLY A 72 18.60 14.91 8.48
C GLY A 72 18.61 14.18 9.82
N GLY A 73 17.81 14.66 10.77
CA GLY A 73 17.60 14.02 12.07
C GLY A 73 16.98 12.63 11.91
N LEU A 74 15.98 12.47 11.04
CA LEU A 74 15.35 11.18 10.80
C LEU A 74 16.33 10.14 10.23
N ILE A 75 17.14 10.56 9.25
CA ILE A 75 18.20 9.71 8.69
C ILE A 75 19.17 9.31 9.80
N TYR A 76 19.59 10.26 10.64
CA TYR A 76 20.48 9.99 11.76
C TYR A 76 19.87 9.00 12.76
N CYS A 77 18.59 9.13 13.13
CA CYS A 77 17.90 8.20 14.02
C CYS A 77 17.97 6.75 13.49
N LEU A 78 17.71 6.56 12.20
CA LEU A 78 17.77 5.22 11.60
C LEU A 78 19.21 4.71 11.42
N GLU A 79 20.18 5.58 11.14
CA GLU A 79 21.60 5.20 11.17
C GLU A 79 22.03 4.79 12.58
N PHE A 80 21.55 5.49 13.60
CA PHE A 80 21.80 5.18 15.00
C PHE A 80 21.19 3.82 15.37
N LEU A 81 19.95 3.54 14.96
CA LEU A 81 19.34 2.21 15.09
C LEU A 81 20.20 1.14 14.42
N MET A 82 20.64 1.36 13.17
CA MET A 82 21.46 0.38 12.44
C MET A 82 22.85 0.17 13.04
N ASN A 83 23.41 1.16 13.73
CA ASN A 83 24.68 1.05 14.45
C ASN A 83 24.53 0.34 15.80
N ASN A 84 23.32 0.35 16.37
CA ASN A 84 22.95 -0.30 17.63
C ASN A 84 21.93 -1.41 17.38
N ILE A 85 22.09 -2.17 16.28
CA ILE A 85 21.09 -3.13 15.83
C ILE A 85 20.83 -4.25 16.85
N ASP A 86 21.83 -4.56 17.68
CA ASP A 86 21.73 -5.49 18.81
C ASP A 86 20.55 -5.14 19.74
N TRP A 87 20.22 -3.84 19.91
CA TRP A 87 19.04 -3.42 20.67
C TRP A 87 17.75 -3.98 20.05
N LEU A 88 17.58 -3.85 18.73
CA LEU A 88 16.40 -4.37 18.04
C LEU A 88 16.37 -5.91 18.08
N GLU A 89 17.53 -6.56 17.98
CA GLU A 89 17.64 -8.02 18.10
C GLU A 89 17.23 -8.50 19.50
N GLU A 90 17.62 -7.77 20.55
CA GLU A 90 17.24 -8.05 21.94
C GLU A 90 15.75 -7.82 22.20
N GLU A 91 15.19 -6.71 21.71
CA GLU A 91 13.76 -6.39 21.82
C GLU A 91 12.88 -7.38 21.05
N ILE A 92 13.30 -7.81 19.85
CA ILE A 92 12.65 -8.92 19.12
C ILE A 92 12.85 -10.25 19.86
N GLY A 93 13.91 -10.41 20.64
CA GLY A 93 14.10 -11.48 21.62
C GLY A 93 13.87 -12.92 21.12
N THR A 94 13.29 -13.74 22.01
CA THR A 94 12.93 -15.16 21.79
C THR A 94 11.46 -15.35 21.46
N TYR A 95 10.84 -14.36 20.81
CA TYR A 95 9.50 -14.47 20.26
C TYR A 95 9.47 -15.55 19.16
N ASP A 96 9.39 -16.81 19.57
CA ASP A 96 9.26 -17.96 18.69
C ASP A 96 7.83 -17.99 18.15
N ASP A 97 7.72 -17.93 16.82
CA ASP A 97 6.48 -17.91 16.03
C ASP A 97 5.62 -16.62 16.09
N ASP A 98 6.22 -15.46 16.35
CA ASP A 98 5.49 -14.20 16.32
C ASP A 98 5.49 -13.52 14.93
N TYR A 99 4.34 -12.95 14.61
CA TYR A 99 4.12 -12.14 13.42
C TYR A 99 4.37 -10.67 13.78
N LEU A 100 5.31 -10.03 13.10
CA LEU A 100 5.71 -8.64 13.40
C LEU A 100 5.22 -7.69 12.31
N ILE A 101 4.66 -6.55 12.70
CA ILE A 101 4.30 -5.48 11.78
C ILE A 101 5.19 -4.28 12.11
N PHE A 102 6.06 -3.91 11.18
CA PHE A 102 6.93 -2.74 11.31
C PHE A 102 6.26 -1.52 10.67
N ASP A 103 5.86 -0.54 11.48
CA ASP A 103 5.41 0.76 11.02
C ASP A 103 6.61 1.66 10.77
N CYS A 104 6.88 1.98 9.50
CA CYS A 104 8.10 2.66 9.10
C CYS A 104 7.84 4.15 8.80
N PRO A 105 8.87 5.02 8.86
CA PRO A 105 8.71 6.45 8.57
C PRO A 105 8.15 6.74 7.17
N GLY A 106 7.45 7.86 7.02
CA GLY A 106 6.80 8.24 5.76
C GLY A 106 7.68 8.86 4.68
N GLN A 107 8.97 9.06 4.95
CA GLN A 107 9.91 9.74 4.07
C GLN A 107 10.43 8.76 3.03
N ILE A 108 9.99 8.92 1.77
CA ILE A 108 10.23 7.93 0.70
C ILE A 108 11.71 7.79 0.33
N GLU A 109 12.52 8.80 0.59
CA GLU A 109 13.96 8.81 0.32
C GLU A 109 14.69 7.71 1.08
N LEU A 110 14.16 7.28 2.23
CA LEU A 110 14.68 6.19 3.06
C LEU A 110 14.65 4.83 2.35
N TYR A 111 13.71 4.63 1.43
CA TYR A 111 13.53 3.38 0.68
C TYR A 111 14.08 3.48 -0.75
N THR A 112 14.25 4.70 -1.27
CA THR A 112 14.58 4.96 -2.68
C THR A 112 16.02 5.45 -2.90
N HIS A 113 16.67 6.05 -1.91
CA HIS A 113 17.99 6.67 -2.09
C HIS A 113 19.01 6.22 -1.04
N PHE A 114 18.59 6.03 0.22
CA PHE A 114 19.48 5.63 1.29
C PHE A 114 19.49 4.11 1.49
N PRO A 115 20.65 3.47 1.69
CA PRO A 115 20.74 2.01 1.85
C PRO A 115 20.31 1.53 3.25
N ILE A 116 19.76 2.40 4.11
CA ILE A 116 19.47 2.11 5.52
C ILE A 116 18.38 1.04 5.63
N MET A 117 17.25 1.21 4.94
CA MET A 117 16.15 0.25 4.97
C MET A 117 16.52 -1.08 4.30
N ARG A 118 17.36 -1.05 3.26
CA ARG A 118 17.93 -2.27 2.67
C ARG A 118 18.77 -3.04 3.69
N ARG A 119 19.67 -2.35 4.41
CA ARG A 119 20.48 -2.97 5.47
C ARG A 119 19.61 -3.55 6.59
N LEU A 120 18.52 -2.87 6.96
CA LEU A 120 17.55 -3.40 7.91
C LEU A 120 16.92 -4.70 7.41
N CYS A 121 16.47 -4.75 6.15
CA CYS A 121 15.93 -5.98 5.55
C CYS A 121 16.94 -7.13 5.55
N GLU A 122 18.20 -6.84 5.21
CA GLU A 122 19.28 -7.83 5.28
C GLU A 122 19.52 -8.35 6.70
N THR A 123 19.44 -7.49 7.72
CA THR A 123 19.53 -7.90 9.13
C THR A 123 18.34 -8.78 9.51
N LEU A 124 17.10 -8.38 9.21
CA LEU A 124 15.91 -9.18 9.51
C LEU A 124 15.98 -10.57 8.84
N GLY A 125 16.51 -10.63 7.61
CA GLY A 125 16.79 -11.90 6.93
C GLY A 125 17.84 -12.76 7.66
N ARG A 126 18.90 -12.16 8.22
CA ARG A 126 19.89 -12.88 9.06
C ARG A 126 19.30 -13.39 10.38
N LEU A 127 18.27 -12.73 10.90
CA LEU A 127 17.47 -13.18 12.03
C LEU A 127 16.47 -14.28 11.65
N ASN A 128 16.57 -14.83 10.43
CA ASN A 128 15.77 -15.93 9.94
C ASN A 128 14.27 -15.60 9.86
N MET A 129 13.95 -14.33 9.56
CA MET A 129 12.60 -13.81 9.36
C MET A 129 12.23 -13.80 7.88
N SER A 130 11.02 -14.25 7.55
CA SER A 130 10.42 -14.03 6.24
C SER A 130 9.87 -12.62 6.16
N VAL A 131 10.49 -11.76 5.36
CA VAL A 131 10.13 -10.34 5.23
C VAL A 131 9.26 -10.13 3.99
N CYS A 132 8.13 -9.45 4.14
CA CYS A 132 7.36 -8.91 3.02
C CYS A 132 7.21 -7.39 3.18
N GLY A 133 7.62 -6.64 2.15
CA GLY A 133 7.35 -5.21 2.06
C GLY A 133 5.89 -4.96 1.73
N VAL A 134 5.24 -4.06 2.45
CA VAL A 134 3.88 -3.57 2.14
C VAL A 134 3.99 -2.09 1.79
N TYR A 135 3.83 -1.76 0.51
CA TYR A 135 3.92 -0.38 0.04
C TYR A 135 2.54 0.25 -0.07
N CYS A 136 2.21 1.15 0.84
CA CYS A 136 0.94 1.89 0.87
C CYS A 136 0.99 3.11 -0.05
N LEU A 137 0.05 3.20 -0.97
CA LEU A 137 -0.23 4.39 -1.79
C LEU A 137 -1.69 4.78 -1.59
N GLU A 138 -1.99 6.06 -1.38
CA GLU A 138 -3.38 6.46 -1.15
C GLU A 138 -4.18 6.62 -2.45
N SER A 139 -5.46 6.25 -2.39
CA SER A 139 -6.39 6.26 -3.53
C SER A 139 -6.54 7.62 -4.22
N GLN A 140 -6.33 8.73 -3.51
CA GLN A 140 -6.37 10.09 -4.07
C GLN A 140 -5.33 10.31 -5.19
N PHE A 141 -4.29 9.47 -5.27
CA PHE A 141 -3.35 9.52 -6.39
C PHE A 141 -4.03 9.25 -7.72
N ILE A 142 -5.13 8.48 -7.74
CA ILE A 142 -5.90 8.14 -8.94
C ILE A 142 -6.58 9.37 -9.57
N GLU A 143 -6.85 10.42 -8.78
CA GLU A 143 -7.48 11.65 -9.28
C GLU A 143 -6.59 12.41 -10.29
N ASP A 144 -5.27 12.20 -10.25
CA ASP A 144 -4.30 12.85 -11.13
C ASP A 144 -3.30 11.81 -11.64
N LYS A 145 -3.34 11.53 -12.94
CA LYS A 145 -2.50 10.49 -13.55
C LYS A 145 -1.01 10.75 -13.34
N SER A 146 -0.55 12.00 -13.37
CA SER A 146 0.86 12.33 -13.14
C SER A 146 1.27 12.02 -11.70
N LYS A 147 0.41 12.30 -10.72
CA LYS A 147 0.64 11.89 -9.32
C LYS A 147 0.65 10.38 -9.19
N TYR A 148 -0.35 9.70 -9.77
CA TYR A 148 -0.42 8.25 -9.79
C TYR A 148 0.85 7.60 -10.33
N PHE A 149 1.31 7.98 -11.52
CA PHE A 149 2.54 7.44 -12.10
C PHE A 149 3.79 7.78 -11.27
N SER A 150 3.83 8.93 -10.59
CA SER A 150 4.89 9.24 -9.64
C SER A 150 4.89 8.28 -8.45
N GLY A 151 3.71 7.90 -7.95
CA GLY A 151 3.52 6.88 -6.92
C GLY A 151 3.96 5.49 -7.37
N VAL A 152 3.55 5.07 -8.57
CA VAL A 152 3.97 3.81 -9.21
C VAL A 152 5.50 3.74 -9.30
N LEU A 153 6.15 4.78 -9.82
CA LEU A 153 7.61 4.84 -9.94
C LEU A 153 8.31 4.84 -8.57
N SER A 154 7.71 5.46 -7.55
CA SER A 154 8.25 5.42 -6.19
C SER A 154 8.18 4.01 -5.59
N ALA A 155 7.05 3.31 -5.77
CA ALA A 155 6.89 1.92 -5.35
C ALA A 155 7.89 1.00 -6.07
N MET A 156 8.05 1.17 -7.39
CA MET A 156 9.07 0.45 -8.18
C MET A 156 10.48 0.68 -7.68
N SER A 157 10.83 1.94 -7.41
CA SER A 157 12.15 2.28 -6.88
C SER A 157 12.41 1.61 -5.53
N ALA A 158 11.39 1.55 -4.65
CA ALA A 158 11.51 0.84 -3.38
C ALA A 158 11.69 -0.68 -3.59
N MET A 159 10.91 -1.30 -4.47
CA MET A 159 11.03 -2.72 -4.82
C MET A 159 12.44 -3.10 -5.29
N VAL A 160 12.98 -2.32 -6.24
CA VAL A 160 14.31 -2.58 -6.82
C VAL A 160 15.41 -2.41 -5.78
N ASN A 161 15.28 -1.43 -4.87
CA ASN A 161 16.32 -1.15 -3.87
C ASN A 161 16.32 -2.10 -2.68
N LEU A 162 15.13 -2.52 -2.22
CA LEU A 162 15.00 -3.36 -1.04
C LEU A 162 15.22 -4.84 -1.35
N GLU A 163 14.97 -5.28 -2.59
CA GLU A 163 15.21 -6.66 -3.05
C GLU A 163 14.48 -7.73 -2.21
N ILE A 164 13.29 -7.40 -1.68
CA ILE A 164 12.40 -8.31 -0.94
C ILE A 164 11.08 -8.52 -1.70
N PRO A 165 10.26 -9.54 -1.35
CA PRO A 165 8.88 -9.61 -1.82
C PRO A 165 8.10 -8.34 -1.43
N HIS A 166 7.32 -7.78 -2.35
CA HIS A 166 6.55 -6.57 -2.16
C HIS A 166 5.09 -6.76 -2.53
N ILE A 167 4.19 -6.31 -1.67
CA ILE A 167 2.77 -6.14 -1.95
C ILE A 167 2.48 -4.63 -1.97
N ASN A 168 1.98 -4.13 -3.09
CA ASN A 168 1.54 -2.73 -3.16
C ASN A 168 0.06 -2.69 -2.78
N VAL A 169 -0.30 -1.77 -1.89
CA VAL A 169 -1.66 -1.62 -1.35
C VAL A 169 -2.14 -0.21 -1.67
N MET A 170 -3.28 -0.12 -2.35
CA MET A 170 -3.98 1.15 -2.53
C MET A 170 -4.86 1.38 -1.30
N THR A 171 -4.48 2.30 -0.43
CA THR A 171 -5.19 2.61 0.82
C THR A 171 -6.28 3.66 0.62
N LYS A 172 -7.13 3.84 1.64
CA LYS A 172 -8.23 4.82 1.64
C LYS A 172 -9.24 4.58 0.53
N MET A 173 -9.48 3.32 0.16
CA MET A 173 -10.47 3.00 -0.87
C MET A 173 -11.91 3.26 -0.42
N ASP A 174 -12.14 3.39 0.90
CA ASP A 174 -13.38 3.88 1.50
C ASP A 174 -13.73 5.31 1.09
N LEU A 175 -12.74 6.13 0.70
CA LEU A 175 -12.96 7.52 0.30
C LEU A 175 -13.33 7.68 -1.18
N ILE A 176 -13.19 6.63 -1.99
CA ILE A 176 -13.54 6.65 -3.41
C ILE A 176 -15.03 6.32 -3.57
N GLU A 177 -15.77 7.14 -4.31
CA GLU A 177 -17.18 6.85 -4.61
C GLU A 177 -17.31 5.57 -5.44
N GLY A 178 -17.88 4.53 -4.86
CA GLY A 178 -18.15 3.24 -5.50
C GLY A 178 -17.80 2.06 -4.60
N ASP A 179 -18.23 0.86 -4.97
CA ASP A 179 -18.05 -0.36 -4.16
C ASP A 179 -16.68 -1.03 -4.41
N TYR A 180 -15.66 -0.22 -4.69
CA TYR A 180 -14.33 -0.69 -5.12
C TYR A 180 -13.58 -1.44 -4.03
N GLY A 181 -13.81 -1.03 -2.77
CA GLY A 181 -13.29 -1.68 -1.58
C GLY A 181 -13.90 -3.05 -1.31
N ASN A 182 -15.15 -3.26 -1.73
CA ASN A 182 -15.92 -4.45 -1.40
C ASN A 182 -16.15 -5.29 -2.67
N ARG A 183 -15.08 -5.87 -3.24
CA ARG A 183 -15.22 -6.87 -4.31
C ARG A 183 -15.91 -8.12 -3.74
N ARG A 184 -17.24 -8.08 -3.65
CA ARG A 184 -18.06 -9.27 -3.47
C ARG A 184 -18.08 -10.03 -4.81
N PRO A 185 -17.97 -11.37 -4.82
CA PRO A 185 -18.39 -12.13 -6.00
C PRO A 185 -19.85 -11.76 -6.28
N GLU A 186 -20.12 -11.35 -7.53
CA GLU A 186 -21.38 -10.80 -8.02
C GLU A 186 -22.62 -11.43 -7.35
N GLU A 187 -23.14 -10.80 -6.28
CA GLU A 187 -24.45 -11.15 -5.75
C GLU A 187 -25.46 -10.58 -6.75
N GLU A 188 -26.09 -11.45 -7.53
CA GLU A 188 -27.24 -11.09 -8.34
C GLU A 188 -28.27 -10.44 -7.40
N GLU A 189 -28.46 -9.12 -7.50
CA GLU A 189 -29.55 -8.42 -6.79
C GLU A 189 -30.88 -9.08 -7.21
N GLU A 190 -31.38 -10.01 -6.38
CA GLU A 190 -32.70 -10.61 -6.54
C GLU A 190 -33.73 -9.49 -6.52
N ASP A 191 -34.41 -9.31 -7.66
CA ASP A 191 -35.50 -8.34 -7.78
C ASP A 191 -36.68 -8.83 -6.93
N GLU A 192 -37.05 -8.08 -5.89
CA GLU A 192 -38.42 -8.19 -5.36
C GLU A 192 -39.39 -7.78 -6.48
N GLU A 193 -40.16 -8.75 -6.99
CA GLU A 193 -41.21 -8.50 -7.96
C GLU A 193 -42.42 -7.89 -7.25
N ASP A 194 -42.64 -6.60 -7.48
CA ASP A 194 -43.86 -5.92 -7.02
C ASP A 194 -44.99 -6.21 -8.03
N ASP A 195 -45.98 -6.99 -7.60
CA ASP A 195 -47.06 -7.50 -8.46
C ASP A 195 -47.98 -6.38 -9.00
N GLU A 196 -47.99 -5.21 -8.34
CA GLU A 196 -48.80 -4.04 -8.73
C GLU A 196 -48.13 -3.13 -9.78
N GLU A 197 -46.87 -3.37 -10.16
CA GLU A 197 -46.11 -2.49 -11.05
C GLU A 197 -46.57 -2.57 -12.52
N THR A 198 -46.85 -1.42 -13.16
CA THR A 198 -47.31 -1.41 -14.56
C THR A 198 -46.22 -1.84 -15.55
N ALA A 199 -46.58 -2.34 -16.73
CA ALA A 199 -45.63 -2.75 -17.76
C ALA A 199 -44.66 -1.62 -18.19
N ALA A 200 -45.11 -0.36 -18.13
CA ALA A 200 -44.28 0.81 -18.41
C ALA A 200 -43.27 1.08 -17.28
N GLU A 201 -43.67 0.92 -16.03
CA GLU A 201 -42.80 1.04 -14.85
C GLU A 201 -41.75 -0.07 -14.82
N LYS A 202 -42.14 -1.33 -15.02
CA LYS A 202 -41.22 -2.48 -15.16
C LYS A 202 -40.17 -2.24 -16.25
N LYS A 203 -40.58 -1.68 -17.39
CA LYS A 203 -39.66 -1.33 -18.49
C LYS A 203 -38.69 -0.21 -18.11
N ARG A 204 -39.18 0.83 -17.42
CA ARG A 204 -38.36 1.96 -16.95
C ARG A 204 -37.36 1.52 -15.86
N ARG A 205 -37.77 0.65 -14.94
CA ARG A 205 -36.94 0.03 -13.90
C ARG A 205 -35.80 -0.77 -14.52
N ARG A 206 -36.12 -1.69 -15.45
CA ARG A 206 -35.11 -2.47 -16.20
C ARG A 206 -34.13 -1.59 -16.98
N GLN A 207 -34.61 -0.53 -17.63
CA GLN A 207 -33.74 0.40 -18.36
C GLN A 207 -32.81 1.17 -17.42
N LYS A 208 -33.31 1.63 -16.26
CA LYS A 208 -32.51 2.31 -15.24
C LYS A 208 -31.47 1.37 -14.61
N ARG A 209 -31.84 0.11 -14.31
CA ARG A 209 -30.91 -0.93 -13.80
C ARG A 209 -29.80 -1.23 -14.80
N ARG A 210 -30.14 -1.47 -16.08
CA ARG A 210 -29.14 -1.68 -17.14
C ARG A 210 -28.19 -0.50 -17.29
N ARG A 211 -28.70 0.73 -17.20
CA ARG A 211 -27.87 1.94 -17.24
C ARG A 211 -26.91 2.00 -16.05
N ARG A 212 -27.40 1.75 -14.83
CA ARG A 212 -26.57 1.72 -13.61
C ARG A 212 -25.50 0.63 -13.66
N MET A 213 -25.85 -0.59 -14.09
CA MET A 213 -24.86 -1.67 -14.27
C MET A 213 -23.78 -1.28 -15.28
N MET A 214 -24.18 -0.65 -16.40
CA MET A 214 -23.23 -0.22 -17.42
C MET A 214 -22.32 0.90 -16.92
N GLU A 215 -22.87 1.87 -16.17
CA GLU A 215 -22.10 2.94 -15.51
C GLU A 215 -21.13 2.36 -14.47
N LYS A 216 -21.58 1.41 -13.63
CA LYS A 216 -20.72 0.70 -12.66
C LYS A 216 -19.60 -0.07 -13.37
N ALA A 217 -19.93 -0.90 -14.35
CA ALA A 217 -18.94 -1.68 -15.11
C ALA A 217 -17.94 -0.82 -15.89
N MET A 218 -18.32 0.39 -16.32
CA MET A 218 -17.38 1.34 -16.94
C MET A 218 -16.41 1.91 -15.91
N LEU A 219 -16.92 2.30 -14.74
CA LEU A 219 -16.11 2.84 -13.65
C LEU A 219 -15.19 1.75 -13.05
N ASP A 220 -15.65 0.50 -12.97
CA ASP A 220 -14.84 -0.68 -12.60
C ASP A 220 -13.67 -0.89 -13.57
N ARG A 221 -13.95 -0.85 -14.88
CA ARG A 221 -12.90 -0.95 -15.90
C ARG A 221 -11.92 0.21 -15.82
N GLU A 222 -12.38 1.41 -15.51
CA GLU A 222 -11.50 2.56 -15.35
C GLU A 222 -10.61 2.39 -14.12
N MET A 223 -11.15 1.95 -12.99
CA MET A 223 -10.41 1.69 -11.76
C MET A 223 -9.38 0.57 -11.92
N ASP A 224 -9.73 -0.51 -12.63
CA ASP A 224 -8.82 -1.64 -12.89
C ASP A 224 -7.53 -1.18 -13.57
N ARG A 225 -7.58 -0.13 -14.40
CA ARG A 225 -6.39 0.46 -15.05
C ARG A 225 -5.43 1.16 -14.07
N TYR A 226 -5.89 1.52 -12.88
CA TYR A 226 -5.08 2.10 -11.81
C TYR A 226 -4.68 1.06 -10.76
N LEU A 227 -5.44 -0.03 -10.60
CA LEU A 227 -5.03 -1.14 -9.75
C LEU A 227 -4.00 -2.03 -10.46
N GLU A 228 -4.11 -2.14 -11.77
CA GLU A 228 -3.14 -2.75 -12.67
C GLU A 228 -2.65 -1.63 -13.61
N PRO A 229 -1.59 -0.88 -13.24
CA PRO A 229 -1.17 0.33 -13.92
C PRO A 229 -1.10 0.12 -15.44
N ASP A 230 -2.06 0.69 -16.14
CA ASP A 230 -2.14 0.64 -17.59
C ASP A 230 -1.24 1.74 -18.16
N PRO A 231 -0.14 1.40 -18.86
CA PRO A 231 0.73 2.40 -19.45
C PRO A 231 0.00 3.30 -20.45
N LEU A 232 -1.12 2.86 -21.01
CA LEU A 232 -1.93 3.67 -21.91
C LEU A 232 -2.60 4.85 -21.19
N LEU A 233 -2.69 4.87 -19.86
CA LEU A 233 -3.18 6.04 -19.13
C LEU A 233 -2.32 7.28 -19.38
N MET A 234 -0.98 7.12 -19.48
CA MET A 234 -0.07 8.20 -19.86
C MET A 234 -0.19 8.57 -21.33
N SER A 235 -0.41 7.57 -22.20
CA SER A 235 -0.58 7.85 -23.63
C SER A 235 -1.91 8.51 -23.91
N GLU A 236 -2.98 8.24 -23.17
CA GLU A 236 -4.29 8.86 -23.36
C GLU A 236 -4.31 10.35 -22.99
N GLU A 237 -3.57 10.75 -21.96
CA GLU A 237 -3.27 12.17 -21.75
C GLU A 237 -2.53 12.78 -22.95
N ALA A 238 -1.68 11.97 -23.60
CA ALA A 238 -1.03 12.33 -24.85
C ALA A 238 -1.91 12.07 -26.10
N GLU A 239 -3.12 11.49 -26.00
CA GLU A 239 -4.07 11.23 -27.10
C GLU A 239 -5.33 12.09 -27.04
N VAL A 240 -5.56 12.89 -25.98
CA VAL A 240 -6.41 14.10 -26.09
C VAL A 240 -5.90 15.00 -27.26
N VAL A 241 -4.63 14.84 -27.61
CA VAL A 241 -3.93 15.36 -28.80
C VAL A 241 -4.38 14.76 -30.15
N LEU A 242 -4.96 13.55 -30.19
CA LEU A 242 -5.39 12.88 -31.42
C LEU A 242 -6.78 13.31 -31.93
N ASN A 243 -7.56 14.03 -31.11
CA ASN A 243 -8.85 14.61 -31.51
C ASN A 243 -8.73 15.88 -32.36
N GLY A 244 -7.54 16.16 -32.92
CA GLY A 244 -7.31 17.26 -33.86
C GLY A 244 -6.85 18.58 -33.21
N GLU A 245 -6.50 18.56 -31.93
CA GLU A 245 -5.77 19.67 -31.30
C GLU A 245 -4.26 19.43 -31.42
N GLU A 246 -3.50 20.45 -31.87
CA GLU A 246 -2.04 20.29 -31.97
C GLU A 246 -1.46 19.92 -30.61
N PRO A 247 -0.53 18.95 -30.55
CA PRO A 247 0.09 18.54 -29.29
C PRO A 247 0.69 19.77 -28.63
N SER A 248 0.33 20.01 -27.37
CA SER A 248 0.91 21.11 -26.60
C SER A 248 2.44 21.01 -26.67
N PRO A 249 3.20 22.12 -26.77
CA PRO A 249 4.66 22.07 -26.88
C PRO A 249 5.35 21.26 -25.76
N GLY A 250 4.69 21.16 -24.59
CA GLY A 250 5.12 20.31 -23.47
C GLY A 250 5.01 18.81 -23.76
N SER A 251 3.91 18.34 -24.36
CA SER A 251 3.69 16.91 -24.68
C SER A 251 4.74 16.36 -25.65
N LYS A 252 5.14 17.14 -26.67
CA LYS A 252 6.23 16.76 -27.60
C LYS A 252 7.59 16.72 -26.93
N ARG A 253 7.82 17.59 -25.94
CA ARG A 253 9.11 17.70 -25.25
C ARG A 253 9.42 16.46 -24.40
N PHE A 254 8.40 15.88 -23.76
CA PHE A 254 8.57 14.76 -22.83
C PHE A 254 8.15 13.40 -23.40
N GLN A 255 7.80 13.32 -24.68
CA GLN A 255 7.34 12.09 -25.33
C GLN A 255 8.31 10.90 -25.14
N ALA A 256 9.61 11.13 -25.31
CA ALA A 256 10.62 10.08 -25.13
C ALA A 256 10.71 9.60 -23.67
N LEU A 257 10.52 10.51 -22.70
CA LEU A 257 10.50 10.17 -21.28
C LEU A 257 9.24 9.35 -20.94
N ASN A 258 8.08 9.79 -21.41
CA ASN A 258 6.82 9.09 -21.18
C ASN A 258 6.86 7.67 -21.77
N GLN A 259 7.45 7.51 -22.96
CA GLN A 259 7.67 6.17 -23.55
C GLN A 259 8.60 5.31 -22.70
N ALA A 260 9.67 5.87 -22.15
CA ALA A 260 10.57 5.13 -21.26
C ALA A 260 9.87 4.72 -19.94
N ILE A 261 9.01 5.58 -19.39
CA ILE A 261 8.20 5.27 -18.20
C ILE A 261 7.21 4.15 -18.51
N VAL A 262 6.48 4.25 -19.63
CA VAL A 262 5.56 3.21 -20.10
C VAL A 262 6.28 1.89 -20.25
N GLN A 263 7.42 1.87 -20.95
CA GLN A 263 8.20 0.67 -21.14
C GLN A 263 8.72 0.10 -19.82
N LEU A 264 9.11 0.95 -18.87
CA LEU A 264 9.54 0.52 -17.54
C LEU A 264 8.39 -0.16 -16.77
N ILE A 265 7.16 0.37 -16.85
CA ILE A 265 5.99 -0.21 -16.21
C ILE A 265 5.58 -1.52 -16.88
N ASP A 266 5.67 -1.58 -18.22
CA ASP A 266 5.42 -2.81 -18.98
C ASP A 266 6.45 -3.91 -18.68
N ASP A 267 7.74 -3.56 -18.68
CA ASP A 267 8.87 -4.49 -18.43
C ASP A 267 8.83 -5.03 -17.00
N TYR A 268 8.41 -4.19 -16.03
CA TYR A 268 8.13 -4.58 -14.67
C TYR A 268 6.62 -4.72 -14.49
N SER A 269 6.01 -5.70 -15.16
CA SER A 269 4.57 -6.06 -15.11
C SER A 269 4.03 -6.43 -13.70
N MET A 270 4.61 -5.87 -12.65
CA MET A 270 4.66 -6.31 -11.26
C MET A 270 4.10 -5.27 -10.28
N VAL A 271 3.78 -4.03 -10.70
CA VAL A 271 3.24 -3.02 -9.78
C VAL A 271 1.73 -3.11 -9.72
N ARG A 272 1.20 -4.26 -9.30
CA ARG A 272 -0.23 -4.39 -9.02
C ARG A 272 -0.51 -3.83 -7.63
N PHE A 273 -1.58 -3.04 -7.51
CA PHE A 273 -2.11 -2.58 -6.24
C PHE A 273 -3.31 -3.41 -5.82
N ILE A 274 -3.29 -3.85 -4.57
CA ILE A 274 -4.45 -4.44 -3.91
C ILE A 274 -5.25 -3.31 -3.26
N PRO A 275 -6.54 -3.14 -3.57
CA PRO A 275 -7.36 -2.13 -2.91
C PRO A 275 -7.61 -2.51 -1.45
N LEU A 276 -7.43 -1.56 -0.54
CA LEU A 276 -7.73 -1.70 0.88
C LEU A 276 -8.81 -0.69 1.29
N ASN A 277 -9.95 -1.24 1.68
CA ASN A 277 -10.99 -0.56 2.42
C ASN A 277 -10.96 -1.01 3.88
N ILE A 278 -10.49 -0.15 4.78
CA ILE A 278 -10.36 -0.47 6.21
C ILE A 278 -11.71 -0.67 6.92
N THR A 279 -12.81 -0.26 6.30
CA THR A 279 -14.17 -0.44 6.84
C THR A 279 -14.79 -1.78 6.43
N ASP A 280 -14.14 -2.53 5.53
CA ASP A 280 -14.59 -3.83 5.04
C ASP A 280 -13.63 -4.94 5.50
N GLU A 281 -14.14 -5.83 6.36
CA GLU A 281 -13.36 -6.94 6.93
C GLU A 281 -12.85 -7.90 5.85
N ASP A 282 -13.64 -8.13 4.79
CA ASP A 282 -13.24 -8.98 3.67
C ASP A 282 -12.08 -8.36 2.88
N SER A 283 -12.07 -7.02 2.73
CA SER A 283 -10.97 -6.28 2.10
C SER A 283 -9.67 -6.40 2.92
N VAL A 284 -9.78 -6.27 4.24
CA VAL A 284 -8.64 -6.41 5.17
C VAL A 284 -8.09 -7.84 5.11
N GLU A 285 -8.95 -8.86 5.19
CA GLU A 285 -8.56 -10.27 5.09
C GLU A 285 -7.94 -10.58 3.71
N TYR A 286 -8.48 -10.01 2.64
CA TYR A 286 -7.93 -10.19 1.30
C TYR A 286 -6.49 -9.66 1.20
N VAL A 287 -6.21 -8.46 1.71
CA VAL A 287 -4.84 -7.92 1.75
C VAL A 287 -3.93 -8.78 2.63
N LEU A 288 -4.39 -9.13 3.83
CA LEU A 288 -3.62 -9.96 4.77
C LEU A 288 -3.25 -11.31 4.16
N SER A 289 -4.18 -11.98 3.48
CA SER A 289 -3.92 -13.25 2.81
C SER A 289 -2.83 -13.16 1.74
N HIS A 290 -2.73 -12.05 1.00
CA HIS A 290 -1.67 -11.84 0.01
C HIS A 290 -0.31 -11.63 0.67
N VAL A 291 -0.28 -10.90 1.78
CA VAL A 291 0.93 -10.69 2.56
C VAL A 291 1.40 -11.99 3.21
N ASP A 292 0.47 -12.76 3.79
CA ASP A 292 0.76 -14.07 4.38
C ASP A 292 1.29 -15.06 3.35
N ASN A 293 0.64 -15.15 2.18
CA ASN A 293 1.11 -15.99 1.07
C ASN A 293 2.53 -15.59 0.61
N SER A 294 2.81 -14.28 0.54
CA SER A 294 4.14 -13.76 0.17
C SER A 294 5.23 -14.18 1.16
N MET A 295 4.89 -14.27 2.45
CA MET A 295 5.80 -14.68 3.52
C MET A 295 5.77 -16.19 3.82
N GLN A 296 4.91 -16.96 3.12
CA GLN A 296 4.61 -18.36 3.42
C GLN A 296 4.13 -18.59 4.86
N TYR A 297 3.40 -17.62 5.41
CA TYR A 297 2.84 -17.73 6.75
C TYR A 297 1.70 -18.76 6.76
N GLY A 298 1.75 -19.69 7.71
CA GLY A 298 0.70 -20.70 7.90
C GLY A 298 0.82 -21.96 7.03
N GLU A 299 1.84 -22.09 6.17
CA GLU A 299 2.10 -23.35 5.44
C GLU A 299 2.45 -24.52 6.38
N ASP A 300 3.05 -24.22 7.54
CA ASP A 300 3.36 -25.20 8.60
C ASP A 300 2.16 -25.54 9.51
N LEU A 301 1.04 -24.82 9.38
CA LEU A 301 -0.20 -25.08 10.11
C LEU A 301 -1.01 -26.15 9.36
N GLU A 302 -0.46 -27.36 9.21
CA GLU A 302 -1.25 -28.50 8.73
C GLU A 302 -2.44 -28.73 9.67
N PRO A 303 -3.65 -28.98 9.13
CA PRO A 303 -4.81 -29.30 9.96
C PRO A 303 -4.55 -30.63 10.68
N LYS A 304 -4.49 -30.59 12.01
CA LYS A 304 -4.53 -31.79 12.86
C LYS A 304 -5.93 -32.40 12.89
#